data_AF-A0A971KW20-F1
#
_entry.id   AF-A0A971KW20-F1
#
_cell.length_a   1.000
_cell.length_b   1.000
_cell.length_c   1.000
_cell.angle_alpha   90.00
_cell.angle_beta   90.00
_cell.angle_gamma   90.00
#
_symmetry.space_group_name_H-M   'P 1'
#
loop_
_entity.id
_entity.type
_entity.pdbx_description
1 polymer ?
#
loop_
_entity_poly.entity_id
_entity_poly.type
_entity_poly.pdbx_seq_one_letter_code
_entity_poly.pdbx_strand_id
1 'polypeptide(L)'
;TEVDGVMPGHKLTKIVELKNTGTNPAYIRIKVEKAIALLEMSGTIPDLDLIKLDYNTSDWTDGGDGFYYYNRALEAGDLTEPLFTTVSFDISMGNIYQKSKATISVKAYAVQVANQDVTNPWDAKGWPEG
;
A
#
# COMPACT_ATOMS: atom_id res chain seq x y z
N THR A 1 7.87 -12.31 -13.35
CA THR A 1 7.42 -11.84 -14.68
C THR A 1 7.76 -10.37 -14.75
N GLU A 2 8.73 -10.05 -15.59
CA GLU A 2 9.22 -8.69 -15.82
C GLU A 2 8.27 -8.03 -16.83
N VAL A 3 7.80 -6.82 -16.52
CA VAL A 3 6.94 -6.06 -17.43
C VAL A 3 7.80 -4.94 -18.01
N ASP A 4 8.23 -5.12 -19.26
CA ASP A 4 9.00 -4.12 -20.00
C ASP A 4 8.11 -2.91 -20.34
N GLY A 5 8.43 -1.77 -19.75
CA GLY A 5 7.85 -0.47 -20.08
C GLY A 5 6.51 -0.17 -19.40
N VAL A 6 6.44 0.97 -18.71
CA VAL A 6 5.16 1.59 -18.33
C VAL A 6 4.39 1.93 -19.61
N MET A 7 3.27 1.25 -19.86
CA MET A 7 2.35 1.53 -20.96
C MET A 7 1.19 2.41 -20.43
N PRO A 8 1.00 3.64 -20.92
CA PRO A 8 -0.10 4.51 -20.49
C PRO A 8 -1.46 3.83 -20.68
N GLY A 9 -2.34 3.92 -19.67
CA GLY A 9 -3.65 3.27 -19.67
C GLY A 9 -3.64 1.76 -19.33
N HIS A 10 -2.47 1.18 -19.02
CA HIS A 10 -2.38 -0.21 -18.59
C HIS A 10 -2.79 -0.38 -17.12
N LYS A 11 -3.46 -1.50 -16.83
CA LYS A 11 -3.84 -1.91 -15.48
C LYS A 11 -3.15 -3.20 -15.12
N LEU A 12 -2.53 -3.24 -13.95
CA LEU A 12 -1.93 -4.44 -13.37
C LEU A 12 -2.76 -4.88 -12.18
N THR A 13 -3.14 -6.15 -12.15
CA THR A 13 -3.75 -6.76 -10.96
C THR A 13 -2.64 -7.06 -9.96
N LYS A 14 -2.70 -6.43 -8.78
CA LYS A 14 -1.84 -6.72 -7.63
C LYS A 14 -2.68 -6.64 -6.37
N ILE A 15 -2.89 -7.78 -5.74
CA ILE A 15 -3.62 -7.91 -4.49
C ILE A 15 -2.63 -7.72 -3.34
N VAL A 16 -2.94 -6.78 -2.44
CA VAL A 16 -2.19 -6.58 -1.20
C VAL A 16 -3.08 -6.92 -0.02
N GLU A 17 -2.85 -8.10 0.54
CA GLU A 17 -3.52 -8.61 1.74
C GLU A 17 -2.46 -9.16 2.71
N LEU A 18 -2.80 -9.21 4.00
CA LEU A 18 -1.90 -9.67 5.05
C LEU A 18 -2.55 -10.79 5.84
N LYS A 19 -1.75 -11.82 6.16
CA LYS A 19 -2.14 -12.89 7.07
C LYS A 19 -1.57 -12.66 8.45
N ASN A 20 -2.39 -12.74 9.49
CA ASN A 20 -1.88 -12.80 10.85
C ASN A 20 -1.33 -14.21 11.13
N THR A 21 -0.02 -14.37 11.09
CA THR A 21 0.65 -15.64 11.41
C THR A 21 1.00 -15.80 12.91
N GLY A 22 0.62 -14.83 13.74
CA GLY A 22 0.74 -14.91 15.19
C GLY A 22 -0.34 -15.78 15.82
N THR A 23 -0.31 -15.89 17.15
CA THR A 23 -1.29 -16.67 17.93
C THR A 23 -2.38 -15.82 18.57
N ASN A 24 -2.30 -14.49 18.45
CA ASN A 24 -3.22 -13.54 19.08
C ASN A 24 -3.79 -12.55 18.06
N PRO A 25 -4.96 -11.95 18.34
CA PRO A 25 -5.48 -10.87 17.52
C PRO A 25 -4.53 -9.69 17.47
N ALA A 26 -4.43 -9.05 16.30
CA ALA A 26 -3.55 -7.92 16.07
C ALA A 26 -4.26 -6.78 15.33
N TYR A 27 -3.94 -5.55 15.69
CA TYR A 27 -4.20 -4.38 14.85
C TYR A 27 -3.12 -4.28 13.79
N ILE A 28 -3.53 -3.91 12.57
CA ILE A 28 -2.66 -3.90 11.40
C ILE A 28 -2.63 -2.50 10.78
N ARG A 29 -1.43 -2.03 10.41
CA ARG A 29 -1.26 -0.86 9.55
C ARG A 29 -0.29 -1.14 8.42
N ILE A 30 -0.50 -0.46 7.29
CA ILE A 30 0.33 -0.60 6.09
C ILE A 30 0.80 0.77 5.62
N LYS A 31 2.09 0.88 5.32
CA LYS A 31 2.65 2.00 4.55
C LYS A 31 2.83 1.58 3.09
N VAL A 32 2.33 2.38 2.17
CA VAL A 32 2.52 2.18 0.72
C VAL A 32 3.41 3.29 0.18
N GLU A 33 4.53 2.91 -0.43
CA GLU A 33 5.48 3.83 -1.04
C GLU A 33 5.53 3.58 -2.55
N LYS A 34 5.39 4.65 -3.34
CA LYS A 34 5.48 4.61 -4.79
C LYS A 34 6.80 5.23 -5.22
N ALA A 35 7.41 4.69 -6.26
CA ALA A 35 8.59 5.26 -6.90
C ALA A 35 8.55 5.03 -8.40
N ILE A 36 9.07 5.98 -9.17
CA ILE A 36 9.29 5.84 -10.61
C ILE A 36 10.77 6.14 -10.87
N ALA A 37 11.48 5.20 -11.47
CA ALA A 37 12.81 5.43 -12.01
C ALA A 37 12.68 5.78 -13.51
N LEU A 38 12.90 7.05 -13.86
CA LEU A 38 12.95 7.49 -15.25
C LEU A 38 14.23 6.99 -15.93
N LEU A 39 14.15 6.62 -17.20
CA LEU A 39 15.32 6.12 -17.95
C LEU A 39 16.30 7.26 -18.29
N GLU A 40 15.77 8.42 -18.65
CA GLU A 40 16.58 9.61 -18.91
C GLU A 40 16.78 10.39 -17.61
N MET A 41 18.04 10.70 -17.28
CA MET A 41 18.40 11.64 -16.21
C MET A 41 18.03 13.06 -16.63
N SER A 42 16.74 13.34 -16.74
CA SER A 42 16.20 14.63 -17.19
C SER A 42 16.19 15.68 -16.09
N GLY A 43 16.74 15.39 -14.89
CA GLY A 43 16.61 16.26 -13.70
C GLY A 43 15.17 16.50 -13.26
N THR A 44 14.22 15.78 -13.87
CA THR A 44 12.78 15.92 -13.64
C THR A 44 12.36 14.98 -12.54
N ILE A 45 11.58 15.48 -11.58
CA ILE A 45 10.95 14.67 -10.54
C ILE A 45 9.71 14.01 -11.16
N PRO A 46 9.61 12.67 -11.17
CA PRO A 46 8.44 12.00 -11.72
C PRO A 46 7.21 12.26 -10.85
N ASP A 47 6.06 12.41 -11.50
CA ASP A 47 4.78 12.54 -10.83
C ASP A 47 4.27 11.15 -10.42
N LEU A 48 4.21 10.90 -9.11
CA LEU A 48 3.78 9.63 -8.54
C LEU A 48 2.25 9.48 -8.50
N ASP A 49 1.50 10.57 -8.68
CA ASP A 49 0.03 10.53 -8.71
C ASP A 49 -0.51 9.92 -10.01
N LEU A 50 0.36 9.78 -11.01
CA LEU A 50 0.10 9.04 -12.24
C LEU A 50 0.04 7.52 -12.01
N ILE A 51 0.45 7.02 -10.83
CA ILE A 51 0.22 5.64 -10.39
C ILE A 51 -0.98 5.65 -9.44
N LYS A 52 -2.10 5.11 -9.90
CA LYS A 52 -3.35 5.05 -9.13
C LYS A 52 -3.58 3.66 -8.56
N LEU A 53 -3.99 3.63 -7.29
CA LEU A 53 -4.34 2.42 -6.54
C LEU A 53 -5.82 2.50 -6.18
N ASP A 54 -6.53 1.39 -6.33
CA ASP A 54 -7.95 1.26 -5.96
C ASP A 54 -8.10 0.94 -4.47
N TYR A 55 -7.77 1.91 -3.61
CA TYR A 55 -7.82 1.71 -2.17
C TYR A 55 -9.22 1.27 -1.69
N ASN A 56 -9.24 0.17 -0.95
CA ASN A 56 -10.42 -0.30 -0.23
C ASN A 56 -10.66 0.60 0.99
N THR A 57 -11.60 1.53 0.86
CA THR A 57 -11.97 2.47 1.95
C THR A 57 -13.09 1.97 2.85
N SER A 58 -13.66 0.78 2.59
CA SER A 58 -14.64 0.16 3.49
C SER A 58 -13.96 -0.54 4.67
N ASP A 59 -12.85 -1.22 4.41
CA ASP A 59 -12.16 -2.03 5.40
C ASP A 59 -10.85 -1.40 5.89
N TRP A 60 -10.39 -0.35 5.21
CA TRP A 60 -9.22 0.42 5.60
C TRP A 60 -9.53 1.90 5.74
N THR A 61 -8.86 2.53 6.70
CA THR A 61 -8.91 3.98 6.91
C THR A 61 -7.55 4.59 6.60
N ASP A 62 -7.55 5.65 5.79
CA ASP A 62 -6.37 6.49 5.55
C ASP A 62 -6.13 7.38 6.77
N GLY A 63 -5.10 7.00 7.51
CA GLY A 63 -3.96 7.84 7.72
C GLY A 63 -4.14 9.35 7.96
N GLY A 64 -3.78 10.04 6.89
CA GLY A 64 -3.13 11.34 6.98
C GLY A 64 -1.70 11.30 7.53
N ASP A 65 -1.24 10.20 8.13
CA ASP A 65 0.14 10.01 8.64
C ASP A 65 1.01 9.12 7.74
N GLY A 66 0.48 8.73 6.58
CA GLY A 66 1.13 7.84 5.62
C GLY A 66 0.87 6.35 5.85
N PHE A 67 0.04 5.98 6.85
CA PHE A 67 -0.38 4.61 7.08
C PHE A 67 -1.87 4.40 6.80
N TYR A 68 -2.21 3.25 6.22
CA TYR A 68 -3.57 2.74 6.14
C TYR A 68 -3.79 1.74 7.26
N TYR A 69 -4.89 1.89 8.00
CA TYR A 69 -5.22 1.06 9.15
C TYR A 69 -6.37 0.13 8.78
N TYR A 70 -6.21 -1.17 9.05
CA TYR A 70 -7.31 -2.11 8.87
C TYR A 70 -8.33 -1.88 9.97
N ASN A 71 -9.61 -1.69 9.64
CA ASN A 71 -10.63 -1.13 10.53
C ASN A 71 -11.00 -2.02 11.72
N ARG A 72 -10.51 -3.26 11.78
CA ARG A 72 -10.81 -4.23 12.84
C ARG A 72 -9.57 -5.00 13.27
N ALA A 73 -9.64 -5.58 14.47
CA ALA A 73 -8.68 -6.59 14.89
C ALA A 73 -8.66 -7.74 13.89
N LEU A 74 -7.46 -8.19 13.52
CA LEU A 74 -7.26 -9.36 12.68
C LEU A 74 -6.95 -10.56 13.57
N GLU A 75 -7.86 -11.53 13.58
CA GLU A 75 -7.74 -12.77 14.35
C GLU A 75 -6.54 -13.61 13.89
N ALA A 76 -6.06 -14.49 14.78
CA ALA A 76 -4.95 -15.38 14.47
C ALA A 76 -5.33 -16.34 13.32
N GLY A 77 -4.53 -16.35 12.26
CA GLY A 77 -4.74 -17.18 11.07
C GLY A 77 -5.58 -16.53 9.97
N ASP A 78 -6.22 -15.39 10.23
CA ASP A 78 -7.08 -14.70 9.26
C ASP A 78 -6.29 -13.81 8.29
N LEU A 79 -6.95 -13.48 7.18
CA LEU A 79 -6.50 -12.52 6.17
C LEU A 79 -7.25 -11.19 6.35
N THR A 80 -6.55 -10.08 6.11
CA THR A 80 -7.22 -8.79 5.91
C THR A 80 -8.02 -8.83 4.61
N GLU A 81 -9.09 -8.04 4.52
CA GLU A 81 -9.57 -7.61 3.20
C GLU A 81 -8.43 -6.87 2.47
N PRO A 82 -8.30 -7.02 1.14
CA PRO A 82 -7.21 -6.38 0.41
C PRO A 82 -7.23 -4.85 0.57
N LEU A 83 -6.05 -4.24 0.76
CA LEU A 83 -5.90 -2.79 0.79
C LEU A 83 -6.15 -2.18 -0.60
N PHE A 84 -5.68 -2.85 -1.65
CA PHE A 84 -5.97 -2.54 -3.05
C PHE A 84 -5.74 -3.80 -3.89
N THR A 85 -6.32 -3.83 -5.10
CA THR A 85 -6.23 -4.99 -6.02
C THR A 85 -5.72 -4.63 -7.42
N THR A 86 -5.70 -3.33 -7.73
CA THR A 86 -5.39 -2.78 -9.04
C THR A 86 -4.39 -1.64 -8.91
N VAL A 87 -3.37 -1.72 -9.75
CA VAL A 87 -2.46 -0.61 -10.03
C VAL A 87 -2.77 -0.13 -11.45
N SER A 88 -3.11 1.15 -11.61
CA SER A 88 -3.38 1.75 -12.92
C SER A 88 -2.39 2.86 -13.20
N PHE A 89 -1.92 2.93 -14.44
CA PHE A 89 -1.07 4.02 -14.93
C PHE A 89 -1.92 5.02 -15.71
N ASP A 90 -1.86 6.29 -15.31
CA ASP A 90 -2.68 7.33 -15.90
C ASP A 90 -2.39 7.49 -17.41
N ILE A 91 -3.43 7.78 -18.19
CA ILE A 91 -3.30 7.94 -19.65
C ILE A 91 -2.50 9.19 -20.04
N SER A 92 -2.41 10.17 -19.13
CA SER A 92 -1.59 11.37 -19.30
C SER A 92 -0.09 11.13 -19.14
N MET A 93 0.35 9.91 -18.81
CA MET A 93 1.77 9.55 -18.79
C MET A 93 2.40 9.73 -20.18
N GLY A 94 3.07 10.87 -20.35
CA GLY A 94 3.72 11.24 -21.60
C GLY A 94 5.07 10.55 -21.84
N ASN A 95 5.76 10.98 -22.90
CA ASN A 95 6.99 10.32 -23.39
C ASN A 95 8.10 10.18 -22.35
N ILE A 96 8.18 11.07 -21.35
CA ILE A 96 9.19 11.01 -20.29
C ILE A 96 9.12 9.71 -19.46
N TYR A 97 7.95 9.07 -19.40
CA TYR A 97 7.74 7.82 -18.67
C TYR A 97 8.01 6.57 -19.51
N GLN A 98 8.30 6.71 -20.81
CA GLN A 98 8.60 5.56 -21.66
C GLN A 98 9.82 4.81 -21.12
N LYS A 99 9.70 3.48 -21.02
CA LYS A 99 10.74 2.58 -20.48
C LYS A 99 11.15 2.87 -19.02
N SER A 100 10.39 3.71 -18.31
CA SER A 100 10.58 3.90 -16.87
C SER A 100 10.19 2.65 -16.09
N LYS A 101 10.66 2.55 -14.84
CA LYS A 101 10.31 1.48 -13.91
C LYS A 101 9.53 2.04 -12.74
N ALA A 102 8.26 1.66 -12.63
CA ALA A 102 7.44 1.92 -11.46
C ALA A 102 7.64 0.83 -10.39
N THR A 103 7.80 1.25 -9.13
CA THR A 103 7.91 0.37 -7.96
C THR A 103 6.86 0.77 -6.93
N ILE A 104 6.16 -0.22 -6.40
CA ILE A 104 5.26 -0.07 -5.26
C ILE A 104 5.80 -0.95 -4.15
N SER A 105 6.17 -0.34 -3.04
CA SER A 105 6.68 -0.99 -1.85
C SER A 105 5.60 -0.96 -0.77
N VAL A 106 5.38 -2.09 -0.12
CA VAL A 106 4.39 -2.25 0.95
C VAL A 106 5.14 -2.66 2.20
N LYS A 107 4.97 -1.90 3.29
CA LYS A 107 5.49 -2.24 4.61
C LYS A 107 4.33 -2.42 5.57
N ALA A 108 4.23 -3.60 6.17
CA ALA A 108 3.18 -3.96 7.10
C ALA A 108 3.69 -3.97 8.54
N TYR A 109 2.85 -3.51 9.46
CA TYR A 109 3.14 -3.48 10.88
C TYR A 109 1.94 -4.01 11.65
N ALA A 110 2.21 -4.66 12.77
CA ALA A 110 1.18 -5.23 13.63
C ALA A 110 1.49 -4.92 15.10
N VAL A 111 0.44 -4.68 15.88
CA VAL A 111 0.50 -4.63 17.34
C VAL A 111 -0.57 -5.55 17.91
N GLN A 112 -0.27 -6.24 19.00
CA GLN A 112 -1.25 -7.12 19.64
C GLN A 112 -2.40 -6.29 20.23
N VAL A 113 -3.63 -6.79 20.09
CA VAL A 113 -4.84 -6.17 20.66
C VAL A 113 -4.85 -6.25 22.18
N ALA A 114 -4.28 -7.31 22.75
CA ALA A 114 -4.19 -7.48 24.20
C ALA A 114 -3.46 -6.30 24.86
N ASN A 115 -3.99 -5.86 26.01
CA ASN A 115 -3.50 -4.71 26.77
C ASN A 115 -3.60 -3.36 26.04
N GLN A 116 -4.44 -3.26 25.02
CA GLN A 116 -4.84 -1.99 24.42
C GLN A 116 -6.20 -1.57 25.00
N ASP A 117 -6.29 -0.36 25.57
CA ASP A 117 -7.55 0.22 26.05
C ASP A 117 -8.33 0.94 24.93
N VAL A 118 -8.19 0.46 23.69
CA VAL A 118 -8.78 1.06 22.49
C VAL A 118 -9.38 0.00 21.59
N THR A 119 -10.51 0.34 20.99
CA THR A 119 -11.16 -0.48 19.95
C THR A 119 -10.78 -0.02 18.55
N ASN A 120 -10.28 1.21 18.42
CA ASN A 120 -9.89 1.78 17.15
C ASN A 120 -8.40 1.52 16.90
N PRO A 121 -8.02 0.81 15.82
CA PRO A 121 -6.63 0.50 15.49
C PRO A 121 -5.73 1.74 15.41
N TRP A 122 -6.29 2.87 15.00
CA TRP A 122 -5.62 4.17 14.93
C TRP A 122 -4.98 4.61 16.25
N ASP A 123 -5.70 4.38 17.35
CA ASP A 123 -5.32 4.86 18.68
C ASP A 123 -4.41 3.86 19.42
N ALA A 124 -4.10 2.72 18.78
CA ALA A 124 -3.29 1.68 19.38
C ALA A 124 -1.85 2.16 19.62
N LYS A 125 -1.26 1.70 20.72
CA LYS A 125 0.10 2.08 21.14
C LYS A 125 1.09 0.96 20.82
N GLY A 126 2.36 1.34 20.73
CA GLY A 126 3.47 0.40 20.56
C GLY A 126 3.70 -0.03 19.11
N TRP A 127 3.23 0.77 18.15
CA TRP A 127 3.55 0.54 16.74
C TRP A 127 5.06 0.55 16.52
N PRO A 128 5.64 -0.45 15.83
CA PRO A 128 7.06 -0.42 15.50
C PRO A 128 7.40 0.82 14.66
N GLU A 129 8.56 1.42 14.97
CA GLU A 129 9.16 2.44 14.11
C GLU A 129 9.56 1.79 12.77
N GLY A 130 9.25 2.47 11.67
CA GLY A 130 9.32 1.93 10.31
C GLY A 130 10.49 2.41 9.47
#